data_AF-A0A355WNC0-F1
#
_entry.id   AF-A0A355WNC0-F1
#
_cell.length_a   1.000
_cell.length_b   1.000
_cell.length_c   1.000
_cell.angle_alpha   90.00
_cell.angle_beta   90.00
_cell.angle_gamma   90.00
#
_symmetry.space_group_name_H-M   'P 1'
#
loop_
_entity.id
_entity.type
_entity.pdbx_description
1 polymer ?
#
loop_
_entity_poly.entity_id
_entity_poly.type
_entity_poly.pdbx_seq_one_letter_code
_entity_poly.pdbx_strand_id
1 'polypeptide(L)' 'AAGSKAFGTTALKVDGGWLINGKKIFASLSGHANYYGALCTEISSKDEDPDRANTMYIAVPANSDG' A
#
# COMPACT_ATOMS: atom_id res chain seq x y z
N ALA A 1 9.01 -0.48 -10.57
CA ALA A 1 8.61 -1.76 -9.95
C ALA A 1 8.85 -2.86 -10.96
N ALA A 2 10.00 -3.52 -10.85
CA ALA A 2 10.42 -4.68 -11.63
C ALA A 2 11.69 -5.18 -10.93
N GLY A 3 11.53 -5.82 -9.79
CA GLY A 3 12.64 -6.26 -8.96
C GLY A 3 12.21 -7.43 -8.11
N SER A 4 13.17 -8.29 -7.74
CA SER A 4 12.94 -9.46 -6.89
C SER A 4 12.46 -9.14 -5.47
N LYS A 5 12.48 -7.86 -5.08
CA LYS A 5 12.04 -7.37 -3.77
C LYS A 5 10.55 -7.03 -3.75
N ALA A 6 9.94 -7.26 -2.59
CA ALA A 6 8.58 -6.84 -2.28
C ALA A 6 8.40 -5.31 -2.40
N PHE A 7 7.14 -4.87 -2.47
CA PHE A 7 6.83 -3.44 -2.50
C PHE A 7 7.10 -2.82 -1.13
N GLY A 8 7.84 -1.70 -1.10
CA GLY A 8 8.13 -0.99 0.17
C GLY A 8 6.93 -0.24 0.76
N THR A 9 5.80 -0.16 0.04
CA THR A 9 4.53 0.29 0.63
C THR A 9 3.90 -0.90 1.33
N THR A 10 3.65 -0.78 2.63
CA THR A 10 3.10 -1.87 3.43
C THR A 10 1.62 -1.65 3.73
N ALA A 11 0.90 -2.76 3.90
CA ALA A 11 -0.47 -2.80 4.38
C ALA A 11 -0.48 -3.64 5.66
N LEU A 12 -0.38 -2.98 6.81
CA LEU A 12 -0.44 -3.66 8.11
C LEU A 12 -1.88 -4.05 8.40
N LYS A 13 -2.14 -5.34 8.56
CA LYS A 13 -3.46 -5.83 8.97
C LYS A 13 -3.80 -5.33 10.37
N VAL A 14 -4.95 -4.69 10.49
CA VAL A 14 -5.51 -4.17 11.76
C VAL A 14 -6.95 -4.62 11.88
N ASP A 15 -7.57 -4.39 13.04
CA ASP A 15 -9.00 -4.67 13.20
C ASP A 15 -9.80 -3.82 12.19
N GLY A 16 -10.67 -4.49 11.43
CA GLY A 16 -11.50 -3.85 10.41
C GLY A 16 -10.81 -3.43 9.10
N GLY A 17 -9.52 -3.72 8.89
CA GLY A 17 -8.87 -3.44 7.60
C GLY A 17 -7.35 -3.39 7.61
N TRP A 18 -6.78 -2.39 6.91
CA TRP A 18 -5.34 -2.21 6.77
C TRP A 18 -4.91 -0.77 7.03
N LEU A 19 -3.79 -0.62 7.75
CA LEU A 19 -3.05 0.63 7.85
C LEU A 19 -2.01 0.66 6.72
N ILE A 20 -2.18 1.56 5.76
CA ILE A 20 -1.28 1.68 4.59
C ILE A 20 -0.18 2.69 4.88
N ASN A 21 1.09 2.31 4.66
CA ASN A 21 2.22 3.22 4.87
C ASN A 21 3.24 3.14 3.74
N GLY A 22 3.73 4.31 3.31
CA GLY A 22 4.76 4.46 2.28
C GLY A 22 4.55 5.68 1.41
N LYS A 23 5.44 5.88 0.43
CA LYS A 23 5.38 7.02 -0.50
C LYS A 23 5.42 6.53 -1.94
N LYS A 24 4.46 6.97 -2.76
CA LYS A 24 4.49 6.79 -4.21
C LYS A 24 5.00 8.09 -4.85
N ILE A 25 5.95 7.98 -5.78
CA ILE A 25 6.62 9.12 -6.41
C ILE A 25 6.10 9.42 -7.82
N PHE A 26 5.33 8.50 -8.41
CA PHE A 26 4.69 8.67 -9.72
C PHE A 26 3.24 8.18 -9.64
N ALA A 27 2.33 9.09 -9.30
CA ALA A 27 0.89 8.83 -9.25
C ALA A 27 0.19 9.80 -10.21
N SER A 28 -0.11 9.32 -11.41
CA SER A 28 -0.87 10.09 -12.40
C SER A 28 -2.22 10.49 -11.84
N LEU A 29 -2.65 11.72 -12.12
CA LEU A 29 -3.91 12.31 -11.63
C LEU A 29 -4.02 12.38 -10.10
N SER A 30 -2.90 12.31 -9.38
CA SER A 30 -2.88 12.63 -7.94
C SER A 30 -3.44 14.04 -7.70
N GLY A 31 -4.36 14.15 -6.74
CA GLY A 31 -5.13 15.38 -6.47
C GLY A 31 -6.47 15.49 -7.21
N HIS A 32 -6.73 14.65 -8.22
CA HIS A 32 -8.00 14.66 -8.98
C HIS A 32 -8.75 13.32 -8.95
N ALA A 33 -8.10 12.23 -8.54
CA ALA A 33 -8.76 10.93 -8.43
C ALA A 33 -9.66 10.87 -7.18
N ASN A 34 -10.79 10.17 -7.28
CA ASN A 34 -11.63 9.86 -6.10
C ASN A 34 -11.05 8.71 -5.27
N TYR A 35 -10.28 7.83 -5.90
CA TYR A 35 -9.59 6.72 -5.26
C TYR A 35 -8.17 6.58 -5.84
N TYR A 36 -7.23 6.26 -4.97
CA TYR A 36 -5.87 5.91 -5.34
C TYR A 36 -5.68 4.41 -5.27
N GLY A 37 -5.37 3.80 -6.41
CA GLY A 37 -4.95 2.42 -6.47
C GLY A 37 -3.48 2.27 -6.11
N ALA A 38 -3.17 1.47 -5.09
CA ALA A 38 -1.81 1.26 -4.61
C ALA A 38 -1.44 -0.22 -4.57
N LEU A 39 -0.32 -0.56 -5.19
CA LEU A 39 0.36 -1.84 -4.93
C LEU A 39 1.11 -1.75 -3.60
N CYS A 40 0.87 -2.70 -2.72
CA CYS A 40 1.49 -2.80 -1.40
C CYS A 40 1.73 -4.26 -1.03
N THR A 41 2.52 -4.48 0.01
CA THR A 41 2.75 -5.80 0.60
C THR A 41 2.01 -5.90 1.93
N GLU A 42 1.13 -6.89 2.07
CA GLU A 42 0.44 -7.18 3.33
C GLU A 42 1.44 -7.72 4.36
N ILE A 43 1.38 -7.18 5.58
CA ILE A 43 2.13 -7.64 6.74
C ILE A 43 1.17 -7.79 7.94
N SER A 44 1.44 -8.76 8.81
CA SER A 44 0.65 -9.04 10.02
C SER A 44 1.22 -8.36 11.26
N SER A 45 2.48 -7.93 11.23
CA SER A 45 3.11 -7.15 12.31
C SER A 45 4.08 -6.09 11.75
N LYS A 46 4.41 -5.08 12.55
CA LYS A 46 5.31 -3.98 12.11
C LYS A 46 6.76 -4.42 11.87
N ASP A 47 7.17 -5.49 12.52
CA ASP A 47 8.54 -6.02 12.48
C ASP A 47 8.68 -7.18 11.47
N GLU A 48 7.62 -7.50 10.72
CA GLU A 48 7.62 -8.54 9.70
C GLU A 48 8.31 -8.07 8.43
N ASP A 49 9.24 -8.89 7.93
CA ASP A 49 9.89 -8.66 6.64
C ASP A 49 8.88 -8.85 5.49
N PRO A 50 8.69 -7.84 4.60
CA PRO A 50 7.72 -7.94 3.52
C PRO A 50 8.05 -9.06 2.51
N ASP A 51 7.08 -9.95 2.26
CA ASP A 51 7.17 -10.98 1.21
C ASP A 51 6.49 -10.50 -0.09
N ARG A 52 7.12 -10.77 -1.23
CA ARG A 52 6.54 -10.54 -2.56
C ARG A 52 5.24 -11.33 -2.77
N ALA A 53 5.11 -12.51 -2.14
CA ALA A 53 3.93 -13.36 -2.26
C ALA A 53 2.67 -12.67 -1.71
N ASN A 54 2.86 -11.75 -0.75
CA ASN A 54 1.79 -10.98 -0.11
C ASN A 54 1.49 -9.67 -0.84
N THR A 55 1.84 -9.57 -2.13
CA THR A 55 1.52 -8.38 -2.94
C THR A 55 0.01 -8.28 -3.11
N MET A 56 -0.53 -7.11 -2.75
CA MET A 56 -1.94 -6.78 -2.95
C MET A 56 -2.10 -5.43 -3.66
N TYR A 57 -3.25 -5.26 -4.30
CA TYR A 57 -3.70 -3.99 -4.85
C TYR A 57 -4.88 -3.49 -4.03
N ILE A 58 -4.76 -2.29 -3.47
CA ILE A 58 -5.80 -1.67 -2.64
C ILE A 58 -6.26 -0.35 -3.26
N ALA A 59 -7.56 -0.09 -3.19
CA ALA A 59 -8.13 1.21 -3.51
C ALA A 59 -8.31 2.02 -2.22
N VAL A 60 -7.66 3.18 -2.14
CA VAL A 60 -7.74 4.10 -0.99
C VAL A 60 -8.58 5.31 -1.40
N PRO A 61 -9.70 5.62 -0.73
CA PRO A 61 -10.44 6.85 -0.97
C PRO A 61 -9.53 8.08 -0.86
N ALA A 62 -9.65 9.03 -1.78
CA ALA A 62 -8.79 10.20 -1.83
C ALA A 62 -8.94 11.14 -0.62
N ASN A 63 -10.02 10.98 0.14
CA ASN A 63 -10.33 11.69 1.38
C ASN A 63 -10.04 10.88 2.65
N SER A 64 -9.27 9.79 2.55
CA SER A 64 -8.82 9.05 3.74
C SER A 64 -7.81 9.88 4.54
N ASP A 65 -7.83 9.74 5.86
CA ASP A 65 -6.82 10.35 6.74
C ASP A 65 -5.43 9.75 6.44
N GLY A 66 -4.40 10.59 6.45
CA GLY A 66 -3.01 10.24 6.10
C GLY A 66 -2.00 10.63 7.16
#